data_AF-A0A662S8S2-F1
#
_entry.id   AF-A0A662S8S2-F1
#
_cell.length_a   1.000
_cell.length_b   1.000
_cell.length_c   1.000
_cell.angle_alpha   90.00
_cell.angle_beta   90.00
_cell.angle_gamma   90.00
#
_symmetry.space_group_name_H-M   'P 1'
#
loop_
_entity.id
_entity.type
_entity.pdbx_description
1 polymer ?
#
loop_
_entity_poly.entity_id
_entity_poly.type
_entity_poly.pdbx_seq_one_letter_code
_entity_poly.pdbx_strand_id
1 'polypeptide(L)'
;MRWKEACFVGVLCVAAFLAYAENVAVAHHFLLTINEPVQVVDFRDPKGNVYMWLYDKEGNLKGYWNPHNNLTNPGRDEFIREVMGNQSLTPAKWIAIGTGDDTDGDPHNNTALVAEVMRGQAEYWEFEGGYGLNYTFTFTQSYTIKEAGVLNAASGGILVFYVNDLLIGVNNGDSLKICWKAFISGN
;
A
#
# COMPACT_ATOMS: atom_id res chain seq x y z
N MET A 1 -47.56 -46.04 39.72
CA MET A 1 -46.28 -45.47 40.21
C MET A 1 -45.71 -44.65 39.05
N ARG A 2 -46.05 -43.36 38.97
CA ARG A 2 -45.33 -42.23 39.59
C ARG A 2 -44.11 -41.77 38.76
N TRP A 3 -44.38 -40.84 37.84
CA TRP A 3 -43.80 -39.49 37.90
C TRP A 3 -42.25 -39.37 37.89
N LYS A 4 -41.51 -39.93 36.93
CA LYS A 4 -40.09 -39.53 36.76
C LYS A 4 -39.51 -39.33 35.36
N GLU A 5 -40.14 -39.73 34.24
CA GLU A 5 -39.48 -39.53 32.93
C GLU A 5 -40.30 -38.80 31.87
N ALA A 6 -41.48 -38.30 32.25
CA ALA A 6 -42.05 -37.08 31.67
C ALA A 6 -41.26 -35.80 32.07
N CYS A 7 -40.01 -35.96 32.54
CA CYS A 7 -39.04 -34.91 32.87
C CYS A 7 -37.73 -35.02 32.06
N PHE A 8 -37.60 -36.00 31.16
CA PHE A 8 -36.69 -35.91 30.00
C PHE A 8 -37.38 -35.19 28.81
N VAL A 9 -38.39 -34.40 29.16
CA VAL A 9 -38.93 -33.26 28.42
C VAL A 9 -37.80 -32.32 28.05
N GLY A 10 -37.81 -31.86 26.80
CA GLY A 10 -37.30 -30.53 26.43
C GLY A 10 -35.78 -30.31 26.43
N VAL A 11 -34.99 -31.16 27.08
CA VAL A 11 -33.53 -30.99 27.17
C VAL A 11 -32.81 -31.44 25.88
N LEU A 12 -33.39 -32.38 25.12
CA LEU A 12 -32.73 -32.89 23.91
C LEU A 12 -32.99 -32.07 22.63
N CYS A 13 -33.95 -31.15 22.62
CA CYS A 13 -34.24 -30.31 21.44
C CYS A 13 -33.98 -28.81 21.63
N VAL A 14 -33.71 -28.34 22.85
CA VAL A 14 -33.31 -26.93 23.11
C VAL A 14 -31.78 -26.79 23.30
N ALA A 15 -31.06 -27.88 23.62
CA ALA A 15 -29.58 -27.89 23.61
C ALA A 15 -28.96 -27.79 22.21
N ALA A 16 -29.75 -27.93 21.14
CA ALA A 16 -29.29 -27.83 19.76
C ALA A 16 -29.38 -26.40 19.17
N PHE A 17 -29.95 -25.43 19.89
CA PHE A 17 -30.12 -24.06 19.37
C PHE A 17 -29.69 -22.94 20.34
N LEU A 18 -29.13 -23.27 21.51
CA LEU A 18 -28.69 -22.30 22.52
C LEU A 18 -27.29 -22.62 23.10
N ALA A 19 -26.38 -23.10 22.25
CA ALA A 19 -24.94 -23.00 22.47
C ALA A 19 -24.26 -22.17 21.35
N TYR A 20 -25.05 -21.34 20.66
CA TYR A 20 -24.55 -20.26 19.80
C TYR A 20 -24.43 -19.01 20.67
N ALA A 21 -23.28 -18.88 21.32
CA ALA A 21 -22.69 -17.71 21.97
C ALA A 21 -22.04 -18.15 23.28
N GLU A 22 -20.73 -18.39 23.26
CA GLU A 22 -19.76 -17.90 24.27
C GLU A 22 -18.35 -18.46 23.96
N ASN A 23 -17.56 -17.62 23.29
CA ASN A 23 -16.10 -17.48 23.42
C ASN A 23 -15.21 -18.73 23.55
N VAL A 24 -14.56 -19.16 22.46
CA VAL A 24 -13.12 -19.48 22.49
C VAL A 24 -12.51 -19.07 21.14
N ALA A 25 -11.65 -18.06 21.16
CA ALA A 25 -10.73 -17.78 20.06
C ALA A 25 -9.95 -19.06 19.77
N VAL A 26 -10.09 -19.61 18.56
CA VAL A 26 -9.27 -20.75 18.15
C VAL A 26 -7.85 -20.22 17.93
N ALA A 27 -7.07 -20.19 19.02
CA ALA A 27 -5.63 -20.10 18.94
C ALA A 27 -5.16 -21.44 18.36
N HIS A 28 -4.92 -21.46 17.05
CA HIS A 28 -4.18 -22.55 16.43
C HIS A 28 -2.75 -22.49 16.96
N HIS A 29 -2.49 -23.17 18.07
CA HIS A 29 -1.13 -23.42 18.54
C HIS A 29 -0.52 -24.49 17.63
N PHE A 30 0.18 -24.04 16.59
CA PHE A 30 1.03 -24.89 15.78
C PHE A 30 2.37 -25.06 16.50
N LEU A 31 2.66 -26.25 17.01
CA LEU A 31 3.98 -26.60 17.54
C LEU A 31 4.86 -27.10 16.38
N LEU A 32 5.81 -26.28 15.96
CA LEU A 32 6.83 -26.64 14.97
C LEU A 32 8.07 -27.13 15.73
N THR A 33 8.27 -28.45 15.82
CA THR A 33 9.52 -29.01 16.32
C THR A 33 10.52 -29.04 15.17
N ILE A 34 11.56 -28.22 15.27
CA ILE A 34 12.59 -28.02 14.25
C ILE A 34 13.87 -28.70 14.75
N ASN A 35 14.23 -29.83 14.14
CA ASN A 35 15.45 -30.59 14.44
C ASN A 35 16.65 -30.18 13.55
N GLU A 36 16.57 -29.02 12.91
CA GLU A 36 17.61 -28.47 12.03
C GLU A 36 17.82 -27.00 12.45
N PRO A 37 19.03 -26.44 12.33
CA PRO A 37 19.24 -25.04 12.63
C PRO A 37 18.37 -24.18 11.71
N VAL A 38 17.39 -23.50 12.31
CA VAL A 38 16.60 -22.46 11.66
C VAL A 38 17.58 -21.42 11.12
N GLN A 39 17.76 -21.40 9.81
CA GLN A 39 18.26 -20.22 9.15
C GLN A 39 17.16 -19.18 9.32
N VAL A 40 17.42 -18.17 10.16
CA VAL A 40 16.63 -16.94 10.20
C VAL A 40 16.75 -16.35 8.81
N VAL A 41 15.76 -16.64 7.97
CA VAL A 41 15.64 -16.00 6.66
C VAL A 41 15.39 -14.54 6.99
N ASP A 42 16.39 -13.73 6.65
CA ASP A 42 16.45 -12.29 6.79
C ASP A 42 15.08 -11.65 7.04
N PHE A 43 14.85 -11.12 8.25
CA PHE A 43 13.84 -10.06 8.45
C PHE A 43 14.39 -8.79 7.78
N ARG A 44 14.68 -8.85 6.47
CA ARG A 44 14.58 -7.65 5.64
C ARG A 44 13.10 -7.37 5.67
N ASP A 45 12.72 -6.28 6.33
CA ASP A 45 11.39 -5.70 6.24
C ASP A 45 10.81 -5.94 4.84
N PRO A 46 9.51 -6.18 4.66
CA PRO A 46 8.92 -5.90 3.36
C PRO A 46 9.24 -4.43 3.09
N LYS A 47 10.32 -4.16 2.34
CA LYS A 47 10.92 -2.83 2.21
C LYS A 47 10.01 -2.03 1.31
N GLY A 48 8.86 -1.64 1.86
CA GLY A 48 8.07 -0.55 1.32
C GLY A 48 9.03 0.59 1.08
N ASN A 49 9.07 1.00 -0.17
CA ASN A 49 9.96 2.00 -0.71
C ASN A 49 9.17 3.26 -1.08
N VAL A 50 7.90 3.30 -0.67
CA VAL A 50 7.05 4.48 -0.66
C VAL A 50 6.56 4.66 0.76
N TYR A 51 6.77 5.84 1.30
CA TYR A 51 6.36 6.18 2.65
C TYR A 51 5.35 7.32 2.58
N MET A 52 4.24 7.19 3.28
CA MET A 52 3.15 8.15 3.22
C MET A 52 2.72 8.53 4.63
N TRP A 53 2.66 9.84 4.92
CA TRP A 53 2.20 10.38 6.20
C TRP A 53 1.05 11.35 5.95
N LEU A 54 -0.10 11.08 6.57
CA LEU A 54 -1.26 11.96 6.55
C LEU A 54 -1.30 12.77 7.84
N TYR A 55 -1.40 14.08 7.71
CA TYR A 55 -1.58 15.02 8.82
C TYR A 55 -2.93 15.71 8.72
N ASP A 56 -3.55 16.00 9.86
CA ASP A 56 -4.72 16.88 9.94
C ASP A 56 -4.33 18.35 9.70
N LYS A 57 -5.34 19.22 9.68
CA LYS A 57 -5.16 20.67 9.50
C LYS A 57 -4.42 21.36 10.65
N GLU A 58 -4.37 20.73 11.82
CA GLU A 58 -3.60 21.18 12.98
C GLU A 58 -2.15 20.68 12.96
N GLY A 59 -1.78 19.83 12.00
CA GLY A 59 -0.45 19.25 11.85
C GLY A 59 -0.22 17.97 12.66
N ASN A 60 -1.27 17.36 13.22
CA ASN A 60 -1.15 16.07 13.92
C ASN A 60 -1.18 14.90 12.93
N LEU A 61 -0.35 13.89 13.18
CA LEU A 61 -0.31 12.68 12.35
C LEU A 61 -1.61 11.86 12.51
N LYS A 62 -2.35 11.68 11.43
CA LYS A 62 -3.56 10.84 11.35
C LYS A 62 -3.27 9.40 10.93
N GLY A 63 -2.26 9.21 10.07
CA GLY A 63 -2.02 7.91 9.47
C GLY A 63 -0.66 7.80 8.79
N TYR A 64 -0.22 6.56 8.65
CA TYR A 64 1.04 6.20 8.03
C TYR A 64 0.88 4.94 7.20
N TRP A 65 1.45 4.95 5.99
CA TRP A 65 1.47 3.80 5.09
C TRP A 65 2.87 3.61 4.52
N ASN A 66 3.21 2.35 4.28
CA ASN A 66 4.48 1.96 3.67
C ASN A 66 4.26 0.93 2.56
N PRO A 67 3.59 1.30 1.45
CA PRO A 67 3.34 0.38 0.35
C PRO A 67 4.61 0.06 -0.45
N HIS A 68 4.53 -1.02 -1.22
CA HIS A 68 5.55 -1.36 -2.22
C HIS A 68 5.30 -0.59 -3.51
N ASN A 69 6.39 -0.12 -4.12
CA ASN A 69 6.40 0.50 -5.45
C ASN A 69 6.41 -0.56 -6.55
N ASN A 70 5.59 -0.35 -7.57
CA ASN A 70 5.65 -1.09 -8.82
C ASN A 70 6.35 -0.25 -9.90
N LEU A 71 7.43 -0.78 -10.49
CA LEU A 71 8.01 -0.23 -11.71
C LEU A 71 7.10 -0.60 -12.89
N THR A 72 6.59 0.39 -13.61
CA THR A 72 5.70 0.15 -14.74
C THR A 72 6.48 -0.30 -15.98
N ASN A 73 5.79 -0.98 -16.91
CA ASN A 73 6.33 -1.36 -18.20
C ASN A 73 6.84 -0.14 -19.00
N PRO A 74 6.08 0.98 -19.13
CA PRO A 74 6.58 2.20 -19.76
C PRO A 74 7.81 2.80 -19.06
N GLY A 75 7.83 2.82 -17.72
CA GLY A 75 8.95 3.33 -16.94
C GLY A 75 10.24 2.55 -17.18
N ARG A 76 10.16 1.21 -17.19
CA ARG A 76 11.27 0.32 -17.50
C ARG A 76 11.78 0.55 -18.94
N ASP A 77 10.88 0.59 -19.91
CA ASP A 77 11.26 0.67 -21.33
C ASP A 77 11.90 2.03 -21.66
N GLU A 78 11.48 3.10 -20.99
CA GLU A 78 12.11 4.42 -21.04
C GLU A 78 13.51 4.42 -20.43
N PHE A 79 13.68 3.80 -19.25
CA PHE A 79 14.99 3.63 -18.61
C PHE A 79 15.99 2.86 -19.49
N ILE A 80 15.56 1.75 -20.09
CA ILE A 80 16.42 0.94 -20.98
C ILE A 80 16.84 1.77 -22.20
N ARG A 81 15.91 2.51 -22.82
CA ARG A 81 16.23 3.35 -23.98
C ARG A 81 17.25 4.44 -23.67
N GLU A 82 17.24 4.99 -22.46
CA GLU A 82 18.28 5.93 -22.00
C GLU A 82 19.65 5.28 -21.92
N VAL A 83 19.72 4.16 -21.19
CA VAL A 83 20.99 3.47 -20.92
C VAL A 83 21.63 2.98 -22.22
N MET A 84 20.81 2.60 -23.20
CA MET A 84 21.26 2.18 -24.53
C MET A 84 21.53 3.36 -25.49
N GLY A 85 21.38 4.61 -25.04
CA GLY A 85 21.72 5.82 -25.79
C GLY A 85 20.76 6.17 -26.93
N ASN A 86 19.54 5.61 -26.92
CA ASN A 86 18.55 5.84 -27.98
C ASN A 86 17.74 7.12 -27.77
N GLN A 87 17.72 7.68 -26.56
CA GLN A 87 17.03 8.91 -26.21
C GLN A 87 17.71 9.57 -25.00
N SER A 88 17.28 10.80 -24.67
CA SER A 88 17.60 11.45 -23.39
C SER A 88 16.33 11.55 -22.55
N LEU A 89 16.39 11.10 -21.29
CA LEU A 89 15.26 11.07 -20.38
C LEU A 89 15.02 12.43 -19.76
N THR A 90 13.75 12.82 -19.77
CA THR A 90 13.29 13.81 -18.80
C THR A 90 13.24 13.14 -17.43
N PRO A 91 13.88 13.70 -16.38
CA PRO A 91 13.87 13.09 -15.05
C PRO A 91 12.45 12.91 -14.50
N ALA A 92 12.19 11.73 -13.93
CA ALA A 92 10.98 11.43 -13.17
C ALA A 92 11.01 12.23 -11.86
N LYS A 93 10.24 13.31 -11.78
CA LYS A 93 10.25 14.24 -10.64
C LYS A 93 8.87 14.79 -10.27
N TRP A 94 7.80 14.20 -10.81
CA TRP A 94 6.44 14.62 -10.54
C TRP A 94 5.75 13.52 -9.75
N ILE A 95 5.34 13.79 -8.52
CA ILE A 95 4.52 12.85 -7.76
C ILE A 95 3.06 13.22 -8.03
N ALA A 96 2.25 12.22 -8.38
CA ALA A 96 0.81 12.34 -8.57
C ALA A 96 0.06 11.41 -7.62
N ILE A 97 -1.19 11.77 -7.33
CA ILE A 97 -2.15 10.98 -6.57
C ILE A 97 -3.49 10.94 -7.30
N GLY A 98 -4.22 9.84 -7.12
CA GLY A 98 -5.48 9.62 -7.80
C GLY A 98 -6.49 8.83 -6.96
N THR A 99 -7.69 8.74 -7.50
CA THR A 99 -8.85 8.06 -6.89
C THR A 99 -9.30 6.86 -7.70
N GLY A 100 -8.55 6.46 -8.73
CA GLY A 100 -8.94 5.40 -9.64
C GLY A 100 -8.71 4.01 -9.06
N ASP A 101 -9.44 3.05 -9.61
CA ASP A 101 -9.28 1.62 -9.35
C ASP A 101 -8.53 0.98 -10.50
N ASP A 102 -7.45 0.27 -10.19
CA ASP A 102 -6.76 -0.52 -11.20
C ASP A 102 -7.53 -1.81 -11.50
N THR A 103 -8.24 -1.82 -12.63
CA THR A 103 -9.15 -2.92 -12.98
C THR A 103 -8.49 -4.06 -13.74
N ASP A 104 -7.26 -3.87 -14.24
CA ASP A 104 -6.56 -4.89 -15.02
C ASP A 104 -5.87 -5.96 -14.13
N GLY A 105 -5.68 -5.66 -12.84
CA GLY A 105 -5.11 -6.54 -11.83
C GLY A 105 -3.58 -6.68 -11.90
N ASP A 106 -2.91 -5.88 -12.74
CA ASP A 106 -1.47 -5.88 -12.90
C ASP A 106 -0.93 -4.42 -12.94
N PRO A 107 -0.42 -3.90 -11.81
CA PRO A 107 0.01 -2.51 -11.68
C PRO A 107 1.21 -2.16 -12.58
N HIS A 108 1.85 -3.14 -13.22
CA HIS A 108 2.94 -2.90 -14.17
C HIS A 108 2.43 -2.41 -15.53
N ASN A 109 1.16 -2.63 -15.88
CA ASN A 109 0.61 -2.29 -17.19
C ASN A 109 0.13 -0.84 -17.29
N ASN A 110 -0.06 -0.15 -16.16
CA ASN A 110 -0.54 1.22 -16.15
C ASN A 110 0.46 2.16 -16.84
N THR A 111 -0.08 2.96 -17.77
CA THR A 111 0.67 3.99 -18.51
C THR A 111 0.48 5.39 -17.91
N ALA A 112 -0.54 5.55 -17.07
CA ALA A 112 -0.89 6.74 -16.32
C ALA A 112 -1.67 6.31 -15.06
N LEU A 113 -1.86 7.24 -14.12
CA LEU A 113 -2.84 7.04 -13.05
C LEU A 113 -4.23 6.88 -13.68
N VAL A 114 -5.05 5.99 -13.13
CA VAL A 114 -6.38 5.67 -13.63
C VAL A 114 -7.32 6.88 -13.52
N ALA A 115 -7.29 7.60 -12.40
CA ALA A 115 -8.01 8.85 -12.19
C ALA A 115 -7.19 9.82 -11.34
N GLU A 116 -6.23 10.48 -11.98
CA GLU A 116 -5.40 11.50 -11.35
C GLU A 116 -6.23 12.69 -10.83
N VAL A 117 -5.92 13.12 -9.60
CA VAL A 117 -6.58 14.26 -8.96
C VAL A 117 -5.59 15.41 -8.76
N MET A 118 -4.37 15.12 -8.33
CA MET A 118 -3.34 16.12 -8.09
C MET A 118 -1.98 15.62 -8.50
N ARG A 119 -1.13 16.55 -8.94
CA ARG A 119 0.27 16.31 -9.28
C ARG A 119 1.11 17.50 -8.84
N GLY A 120 2.29 17.23 -8.33
CA GLY A 120 3.24 18.24 -7.87
C GLY A 120 4.67 17.88 -8.20
N GLN A 121 5.51 18.90 -8.38
CA GLN A 121 6.92 18.70 -8.60
C GLN A 121 7.58 18.33 -7.26
N ALA A 122 8.13 17.12 -7.20
CA ALA A 122 8.80 16.62 -6.02
C ALA A 122 10.19 17.25 -5.85
N GLU A 123 10.62 17.31 -4.60
CA GLU A 123 11.99 17.64 -4.23
C GLU A 123 12.84 16.37 -4.23
N TYR A 124 13.99 16.45 -4.90
CA TYR A 124 14.99 15.39 -4.89
C TYR A 124 15.70 15.36 -3.54
N TRP A 125 16.00 14.15 -3.08
CA TRP A 125 16.80 13.92 -1.89
C TRP A 125 17.72 12.71 -2.13
N GLU A 126 18.99 12.85 -1.80
CA GLU A 126 19.97 11.76 -1.86
C GLU A 126 20.24 11.21 -0.46
N PHE A 127 20.45 9.90 -0.34
CA PHE A 127 20.83 9.27 0.91
C PHE A 127 21.79 8.10 0.67
N GLU A 128 22.41 7.61 1.74
CA GLU A 128 23.33 6.50 1.65
C GLU A 128 22.65 5.26 1.03
N GLY A 129 23.14 4.84 -0.13
CA GLY A 129 22.63 3.68 -0.86
C GLY A 129 21.39 3.93 -1.73
N GLY A 130 20.95 5.18 -1.93
CA GLY A 130 19.83 5.42 -2.81
C GLY A 130 19.43 6.88 -3.05
N TYR A 131 18.32 7.00 -3.78
CA TYR A 131 17.76 8.25 -4.26
C TYR A 131 16.31 8.35 -3.82
N GLY A 132 15.83 9.56 -3.60
CA GLY A 132 14.48 9.80 -3.14
C GLY A 132 13.83 11.03 -3.73
N LEU A 133 12.51 10.98 -3.73
CA LEU A 133 11.63 12.08 -4.12
C LEU A 133 10.65 12.30 -2.99
N ASN A 134 10.39 13.56 -2.64
CA ASN A 134 9.40 13.88 -1.63
C ASN A 134 8.50 15.02 -2.08
N TYR A 135 7.22 14.90 -1.77
CA TYR A 135 6.23 15.94 -2.03
C TYR A 135 5.13 15.91 -0.97
N THR A 136 4.57 17.07 -0.65
CA THR A 136 3.45 17.19 0.27
C THR A 136 2.26 17.80 -0.46
N PHE A 137 1.18 17.04 -0.55
CA PHE A 137 -0.11 17.51 -1.01
C PHE A 137 -0.86 18.20 0.12
N THR A 138 -1.51 19.31 -0.19
CA THR A 138 -2.46 19.98 0.69
C THR A 138 -3.85 19.91 0.06
N PHE A 139 -4.87 19.58 0.85
CA PHE A 139 -6.20 19.30 0.32
C PHE A 139 -7.18 20.44 0.62
N THR A 140 -7.90 20.88 -0.41
CA THR A 140 -9.02 21.83 -0.26
C THR A 140 -10.40 21.15 -0.33
N GLN A 141 -10.41 19.83 -0.57
CA GLN A 141 -11.59 18.99 -0.71
C GLN A 141 -11.29 17.60 -0.13
N SER A 142 -12.33 16.81 0.14
CA SER A 142 -12.17 15.44 0.64
C SER A 142 -12.03 14.46 -0.52
N TYR A 143 -11.14 13.48 -0.38
CA TYR A 143 -10.92 12.40 -1.34
C TYR A 143 -10.65 11.08 -0.61
N THR A 144 -10.86 9.98 -1.32
CA THR A 144 -10.26 8.69 -0.96
C THR A 144 -9.16 8.42 -1.98
N ILE A 145 -7.91 8.62 -1.59
CA ILE A 145 -6.76 8.37 -2.45
C ILE A 145 -6.54 6.86 -2.55
N LYS A 146 -6.49 6.38 -3.79
CA LYS A 146 -6.43 4.95 -4.16
C LYS A 146 -5.19 4.58 -4.95
N GLU A 147 -4.52 5.58 -5.49
CA GLU A 147 -3.30 5.40 -6.27
C GLU A 147 -2.34 6.57 -6.10
N ALA A 148 -1.06 6.29 -6.31
CA ALA A 148 -0.01 7.30 -6.38
C ALA A 148 1.04 6.88 -7.42
N GLY A 149 1.74 7.85 -8.01
CA GLY A 149 2.77 7.56 -9.00
C GLY A 149 3.83 8.61 -9.13
N VAL A 150 4.96 8.24 -9.74
CA VAL A 150 6.01 9.17 -10.17
C VAL A 150 6.02 9.25 -11.68
N LEU A 151 5.94 10.48 -12.21
CA LEU A 151 5.94 10.77 -13.63
C LEU A 151 7.12 11.68 -14.03
N ASN A 152 7.45 11.66 -15.31
CA ASN A 152 8.49 12.51 -15.89
C ASN A 152 8.01 13.86 -16.45
N ALA A 153 6.72 14.17 -16.35
CA ALA A 153 6.17 15.41 -16.86
C ALA A 153 5.14 16.05 -15.90
N ALA A 154 4.94 17.36 -16.03
CA ALA A 154 3.95 18.14 -15.26
C ALA A 154 2.50 17.83 -15.65
N SER A 155 2.29 17.24 -16.83
CA SER A 155 1.02 16.76 -17.34
C SER A 155 1.29 15.67 -18.38
N GLY A 156 0.46 14.64 -18.44
CA GLY A 156 0.73 13.45 -19.25
C GLY A 156 2.08 12.80 -18.88
N GLY A 157 2.87 12.43 -19.88
CA GLY A 157 4.19 11.84 -19.72
C GLY A 157 4.17 10.34 -19.45
N ILE A 158 5.31 9.81 -19.04
CA ILE A 158 5.47 8.41 -18.64
C ILE A 158 5.27 8.30 -17.14
N LEU A 159 4.36 7.42 -16.74
CA LEU A 159 4.30 6.88 -15.39
C LEU A 159 5.47 5.91 -15.22
N VAL A 160 6.39 6.21 -14.31
CA VAL A 160 7.59 5.39 -14.06
C VAL A 160 7.35 4.44 -12.89
N PHE A 161 6.80 4.96 -11.81
CA PHE A 161 6.54 4.23 -10.59
C PHE A 161 5.07 4.36 -10.21
N TYR A 162 4.49 3.29 -9.68
CA TYR A 162 3.07 3.21 -9.41
C TYR A 162 2.77 2.43 -8.13
N VAL A 163 1.78 2.92 -7.40
CA VAL A 163 1.18 2.25 -6.24
C VAL A 163 -0.33 2.33 -6.44
N ASN A 164 -0.98 1.18 -6.42
CA ASN A 164 -2.44 1.01 -6.45
C ASN A 164 -2.96 0.52 -5.09
N ASP A 165 -4.27 0.28 -5.01
CA ASP A 165 -4.96 -0.29 -3.84
C ASP A 165 -4.72 0.47 -2.52
N LEU A 166 -4.47 1.77 -2.62
CA LEU A 166 -4.46 2.64 -1.44
C LEU A 166 -5.89 2.85 -0.93
N LEU A 167 -5.99 3.13 0.37
CA LEU A 167 -7.25 3.53 0.98
C LEU A 167 -6.99 4.64 1.99
N ILE A 168 -6.60 5.80 1.48
CA ILE A 168 -6.23 6.97 2.29
C ILE A 168 -7.34 8.01 2.19
N GLY A 169 -8.16 8.10 3.23
CA GLY A 169 -9.18 9.15 3.34
C GLY A 169 -8.56 10.47 3.77
N VAL A 170 -8.65 11.49 2.92
CA VAL A 170 -8.20 12.86 3.17
C VAL A 170 -9.38 13.81 3.25
N ASN A 171 -9.29 14.80 4.13
CA ASN A 171 -10.30 15.84 4.29
C ASN A 171 -9.77 17.20 3.85
N ASN A 172 -10.68 18.16 3.62
CA ASN A 172 -10.30 19.56 3.46
C ASN A 172 -9.47 20.04 4.67
N GLY A 173 -8.30 20.60 4.39
CA GLY A 173 -7.31 21.06 5.36
C GLY A 173 -6.24 20.03 5.71
N ASP A 174 -6.42 18.75 5.39
CA ASP A 174 -5.40 17.73 5.61
C ASP A 174 -4.17 17.96 4.69
N SER A 175 -3.07 17.30 5.02
CA SER A 175 -1.90 17.20 4.14
C SER A 175 -1.36 15.77 4.07
N LEU A 176 -0.94 15.34 2.89
CA LEU A 176 -0.36 14.02 2.65
C LEU A 176 1.06 14.19 2.13
N LYS A 177 2.04 13.81 2.94
CA LYS A 177 3.45 13.74 2.54
C LYS A 177 3.74 12.35 1.96
N ILE A 178 4.29 12.30 0.77
CA ILE A 178 4.75 11.08 0.12
C ILE A 178 6.26 11.18 -0.10
N CYS A 179 6.98 10.16 0.32
CA CYS A 179 8.41 9.98 0.08
C CYS A 179 8.62 8.67 -0.70
N TRP A 180 9.08 8.79 -1.94
CA TRP A 180 9.50 7.67 -2.75
C TRP A 180 10.99 7.44 -2.58
N LYS A 181 11.41 6.20 -2.35
CA LYS A 181 12.80 5.77 -2.27
C LYS A 181 13.09 4.78 -3.37
N ALA A 182 14.20 4.97 -4.06
CA ALA A 182 14.78 4.00 -4.97
C ALA A 182 16.16 3.64 -4.43
N PHE A 183 16.44 2.35 -4.35
CA PHE A 183 17.76 1.84 -3.96
C PHE A 183 18.45 1.33 -5.22
N ILE A 184 19.72 1.66 -5.39
CA ILE A 184 20.56 0.97 -6.36
C ILE A 184 21.38 -0.04 -5.57
N SER A 185 20.95 -1.29 -5.55
CA SER A 185 21.78 -2.38 -5.03
C SER A 185 22.71 -2.84 -6.14
N GLY A 186 24.00 -2.54 -6.02
CA GLY A 186 25.05 -3.31 -6.69
C GLY A 186 25.20 -4.64 -5.97
N ASN A 187 25.26 -5.74 -6.72
CA ASN A 187 25.70 -7.03 -6.18
C ASN A 187 27.18 -6.98 -5.81
#